data_AF-A0A954B513-F1
#
_entry.id   AF-A0A954B513-F1
#
_cell.length_a   1.000
_cell.length_b   1.000
_cell.length_c   1.000
_cell.angle_alpha   90.00
_cell.angle_beta   90.00
_cell.angle_gamma   90.00
#
_symmetry.space_group_name_H-M   'P 1'
#
loop_
_entity.id
_entity.type
_entity.pdbx_description
1 polymer ?
#
loop_
_entity_poly.entity_id
_entity_poly.type
_entity_poly.pdbx_seq_one_letter_code
_entity_poly.pdbx_strand_id
1 'polypeptide(L)'
;MPGLPFPQVLTGIVCAIAGLLFVGWSFQVRPQDVRNAGAVVRRTVQGSAQATQRAIGYVSEKTRREPLEEETSYRRAPIAHRDDEEAPRPRPRPQRSMPPTREPAEARQRTYEQRPKPAKRERQHASMAFGRDFDLPDTDLLSTPKQRVTQTDAQTLHAMSRQLEGVLADFGVQGEVLSARPGPVVTLFEFEPAAGVKSSRVIGLSDDIARSMSATACRVAVIPGRNAIGI
;
A
#
# COMPACT_ATOMS: atom_id res chain seq x y z
N MET A 1 -63.98 -32.01 -22.55
CA MET A 1 -63.05 -31.07 -21.90
C MET A 1 -63.24 -31.12 -20.39
N PRO A 2 -62.31 -31.69 -19.63
CA PRO A 2 -62.17 -31.44 -18.19
C PRO A 2 -61.01 -30.47 -17.93
N GLY A 3 -61.28 -29.42 -17.16
CA GLY A 3 -60.39 -28.30 -16.91
C GLY A 3 -59.16 -28.66 -16.07
N LEU A 4 -58.04 -28.03 -16.43
CA LEU A 4 -56.77 -28.08 -15.70
C LEU A 4 -56.96 -27.60 -14.24
N PRO A 5 -56.34 -28.26 -13.24
CA PRO A 5 -56.42 -27.88 -11.83
C PRO A 5 -55.58 -26.62 -11.56
N PHE A 6 -56.08 -25.48 -12.00
CA PHE A 6 -55.50 -24.15 -11.81
C PHE A 6 -55.10 -23.82 -10.35
N PRO A 7 -55.82 -24.25 -9.28
CA PRO A 7 -55.43 -23.85 -7.93
C PRO A 7 -54.10 -24.45 -7.46
N GLN A 8 -53.78 -25.69 -7.86
CA GLN A 8 -52.56 -26.36 -7.38
C GLN A 8 -51.28 -25.77 -7.98
N VAL A 9 -51.33 -25.38 -9.26
CA VAL A 9 -50.21 -24.72 -9.93
C VAL A 9 -49.99 -23.32 -9.36
N LEU A 10 -51.08 -22.59 -9.06
CA LEU A 10 -50.99 -21.27 -8.44
C LEU A 10 -50.36 -21.35 -7.05
N THR A 11 -50.79 -22.31 -6.21
CA THR A 11 -50.21 -22.51 -4.88
C THR A 11 -48.73 -22.90 -4.96
N GLY A 12 -48.35 -23.75 -5.92
CA GLY A 12 -46.95 -24.11 -6.14
C GLY A 12 -46.06 -22.90 -6.47
N ILE A 13 -46.54 -22.00 -7.33
CA ILE A 13 -45.80 -20.79 -7.71
C ILE A 13 -45.70 -19.83 -6.53
N VAL A 14 -46.77 -19.63 -5.77
CA VAL A 14 -46.75 -18.77 -4.57
C VAL A 14 -45.78 -19.31 -3.51
N CYS A 15 -45.77 -20.63 -3.26
CA CYS A 15 -44.83 -21.25 -2.34
C CYS A 15 -43.37 -21.14 -2.82
N ALA A 16 -43.12 -21.26 -4.13
CA ALA A 16 -41.76 -21.12 -4.68
C ALA A 16 -41.24 -19.67 -4.55
N ILE A 17 -42.09 -18.67 -4.80
CA ILE A 17 -41.73 -17.26 -4.63
C ILE A 17 -41.50 -16.93 -3.15
N ALA A 18 -42.37 -17.42 -2.25
CA ALA A 18 -42.21 -17.24 -0.81
C ALA A 18 -40.92 -17.88 -0.30
N GLY A 19 -40.56 -19.08 -0.80
CA GLY A 19 -39.29 -19.74 -0.47
C GLY A 19 -38.07 -18.94 -0.91
N LEU A 20 -38.07 -18.39 -2.12
CA LEU A 20 -36.98 -17.53 -2.61
C LEU A 20 -36.84 -16.24 -1.79
N LEU A 21 -37.96 -15.63 -1.40
CA LEU A 21 -37.95 -14.45 -0.53
C LEU A 21 -37.45 -14.79 0.88
N PHE A 22 -37.82 -15.95 1.42
CA PHE A 22 -37.37 -16.39 2.74
C PHE A 22 -35.87 -16.70 2.79
N VAL A 23 -35.33 -17.35 1.75
CA VAL A 23 -33.87 -17.56 1.60
C VAL A 23 -33.14 -16.22 1.48
N GLY A 24 -33.69 -15.27 0.72
CA GLY A 24 -33.15 -13.91 0.63
C GLY A 24 -33.16 -13.17 1.97
N TRP A 25 -34.20 -13.37 2.80
CA TRP A 25 -34.32 -12.77 4.12
C TRP A 25 -33.36 -13.41 5.15
N SER A 26 -33.18 -14.74 5.07
CA SER A 26 -32.25 -15.49 5.92
C SER A 26 -30.78 -15.11 5.71
N PHE A 27 -30.40 -14.63 4.52
CA PHE A 27 -29.02 -14.27 4.19
C PHE A 27 -28.67 -12.80 4.47
N GLN A 28 -29.60 -11.99 5.02
CA GLN A 28 -29.39 -10.59 5.38
C GLN A 28 -28.65 -9.78 4.29
N VAL A 29 -29.05 -9.97 3.03
CA VAL A 29 -28.48 -9.28 1.87
C VAL A 29 -28.72 -7.78 2.04
N ARG A 30 -27.66 -7.04 2.34
CA ARG A 30 -27.74 -5.59 2.47
C ARG A 30 -28.02 -5.02 1.07
N PRO A 31 -28.93 -4.02 0.92
CA PRO A 31 -29.25 -3.42 -0.38
C PRO A 31 -28.04 -2.79 -1.10
N GLN A 32 -26.90 -2.68 -0.41
CA GLN A 32 -25.63 -2.19 -0.91
C GLN A 32 -24.87 -3.26 -1.74
N ASP A 33 -25.09 -4.55 -1.49
CA ASP A 33 -24.42 -5.65 -2.22
C ASP A 33 -25.03 -5.90 -3.60
N VAL A 34 -26.35 -5.69 -3.75
CA VAL A 34 -27.06 -5.86 -5.03
C VAL A 34 -26.63 -4.83 -6.08
N ARG A 35 -26.30 -3.60 -5.65
CA ARG A 35 -25.78 -2.56 -6.54
C ARG A 35 -24.34 -2.83 -7.00
N ASN A 36 -23.52 -3.45 -6.16
CA ASN A 36 -22.14 -3.79 -6.51
C ASN A 36 -22.05 -5.03 -7.41
N ALA A 37 -22.92 -6.03 -7.23
CA ALA A 37 -22.99 -7.21 -8.09
C ALA A 37 -23.37 -6.87 -9.55
N GLY A 38 -24.30 -5.93 -9.75
CA GLY A 38 -24.70 -5.47 -11.09
C GLY A 38 -23.57 -4.79 -11.89
N ALA A 39 -22.61 -4.17 -11.20
CA ALA A 39 -21.46 -3.51 -11.83
C ALA A 39 -20.37 -4.50 -12.29
N VAL A 40 -20.22 -5.65 -11.60
CA VAL A 40 -19.22 -6.67 -11.95
C VAL A 40 -19.69 -7.51 -13.14
N VAL A 41 -20.97 -7.88 -13.21
CA VAL A 41 -21.54 -8.66 -14.33
C VAL A 41 -21.48 -7.89 -15.65
N ARG A 42 -21.70 -6.58 -15.64
CA ARG A 42 -21.61 -5.73 -16.84
C ARG A 42 -20.18 -5.60 -17.39
N ARG A 43 -19.15 -5.74 -16.56
CA ARG A 43 -17.74 -5.71 -16.98
C ARG A 43 -17.28 -7.03 -17.58
N THR A 44 -17.77 -8.16 -17.08
CA THR A 44 -17.34 -9.48 -17.57
C THR A 44 -17.96 -9.82 -18.92
N VAL A 45 -19.18 -9.36 -19.21
CA VAL A 45 -19.86 -9.63 -20.50
C VAL A 45 -19.28 -8.80 -21.65
N GLN A 46 -18.76 -7.59 -21.40
CA GLN A 46 -18.13 -6.78 -22.45
C GLN A 46 -16.67 -7.17 -22.76
N GLY A 47 -15.97 -7.84 -21.83
CA GLY A 47 -14.57 -8.23 -22.02
C GLY A 47 -14.35 -9.53 -22.82
N SER A 48 -15.35 -10.42 -22.87
CA SER A 48 -15.21 -11.72 -23.57
C SER A 48 -15.55 -11.67 -25.06
N ALA A 49 -16.16 -10.58 -25.56
CA ALA A 49 -16.55 -10.47 -26.97
C ALA A 49 -15.39 -10.14 -27.92
N GLN A 50 -14.28 -9.58 -27.42
CA GLN A 50 -13.12 -9.21 -28.26
C GLN A 50 -11.99 -10.25 -28.26
N ALA A 51 -11.99 -11.19 -27.31
CA ALA A 51 -10.94 -12.21 -27.20
C ALA A 51 -11.17 -13.42 -28.13
N THR A 52 -12.44 -13.78 -28.39
CA THR A 52 -12.79 -14.93 -29.25
C THR A 52 -12.63 -14.66 -30.74
N GLN A 53 -12.62 -13.39 -31.18
CA GLN A 53 -12.40 -13.05 -32.59
C GLN A 53 -10.93 -13.14 -33.04
N ARG A 54 -9.96 -13.10 -32.11
CA ARG A 54 -8.53 -13.16 -32.43
C ARG A 54 -7.94 -14.58 -32.48
N ALA A 55 -8.58 -15.54 -31.81
CA ALA A 55 -8.08 -16.93 -31.76
C ALA A 55 -8.41 -17.73 -33.03
N ILE A 56 -9.47 -17.37 -33.77
CA ILE A 56 -9.88 -18.10 -34.99
C ILE A 56 -8.92 -17.82 -36.16
N GLY A 57 -8.27 -16.64 -36.20
CA GLY A 57 -7.33 -16.29 -37.26
C GLY A 57 -5.95 -16.96 -37.15
N TYR A 58 -5.53 -17.36 -35.94
CA TYR A 58 -4.15 -17.79 -35.68
C TYR A 58 -3.88 -19.27 -35.99
N VAL A 59 -4.93 -20.07 -36.23
CA VAL A 59 -4.82 -21.52 -36.46
C VAL A 59 -4.80 -21.88 -37.95
N SER A 60 -5.06 -20.93 -38.85
CA SER A 60 -5.20 -21.21 -40.29
C SER A 60 -3.90 -21.18 -41.10
N GLU A 61 -2.76 -20.76 -40.54
CA GLU A 61 -1.55 -20.48 -41.34
C GLU A 61 -0.40 -21.48 -41.14
N LYS A 62 -0.55 -22.49 -40.26
CA LYS A 62 0.56 -23.36 -39.83
C LYS A 62 0.60 -24.76 -40.45
N THR A 63 -0.02 -24.98 -41.62
CA THR A 63 -0.02 -26.32 -42.25
C THR A 63 0.23 -26.30 -43.76
N ARG A 64 1.28 -25.59 -44.22
CA ARG A 64 1.75 -25.80 -45.60
C ARG A 64 3.27 -25.72 -45.74
N ARG A 65 3.89 -26.92 -45.70
CA ARG A 65 5.16 -27.34 -46.35
C ARG A 65 6.45 -26.67 -45.85
N GLU A 66 7.66 -27.22 -45.92
CA GLU A 66 8.35 -28.54 -45.91
C GLU A 66 9.86 -28.16 -45.78
N PRO A 67 10.77 -29.07 -45.38
CA PRO A 67 12.05 -28.75 -44.74
C PRO A 67 13.27 -28.78 -45.69
N LEU A 68 14.28 -27.94 -45.47
CA LEU A 68 15.64 -28.12 -46.03
C LEU A 68 16.73 -27.55 -45.10
N GLU A 69 17.53 -28.49 -44.58
CA GLU A 69 19.01 -28.55 -44.47
C GLU A 69 19.87 -27.31 -44.09
N GLU A 70 20.58 -27.52 -42.98
CA GLU A 70 22.05 -27.42 -42.77
C GLU A 70 22.90 -26.17 -43.12
N GLU A 71 23.66 -25.76 -42.09
CA GLU A 71 25.08 -25.38 -42.11
C GLU A 71 25.58 -23.91 -42.22
N THR A 72 26.46 -23.58 -41.26
CA THR A 72 27.60 -22.63 -41.27
C THR A 72 27.47 -21.13 -40.89
N SER A 73 28.26 -20.78 -39.86
CA SER A 73 29.36 -19.78 -39.83
C SER A 73 29.11 -18.27 -40.07
N TYR A 74 29.42 -17.49 -39.00
CA TYR A 74 30.03 -16.14 -38.94
C TYR A 74 29.71 -15.08 -40.01
N ARG A 75 29.06 -13.96 -39.60
CA ARG A 75 29.60 -12.59 -39.74
C ARG A 75 28.74 -11.51 -39.06
N ARG A 76 29.40 -10.38 -38.83
CA ARG A 76 29.07 -9.23 -37.96
C ARG A 76 28.30 -8.11 -38.69
N ALA A 77 27.34 -7.50 -37.98
CA ALA A 77 26.77 -6.12 -38.08
C ALA A 77 26.02 -5.74 -39.39
N PRO A 78 24.93 -4.90 -39.38
CA PRO A 78 24.92 -3.54 -38.82
C PRO A 78 23.60 -3.04 -38.18
N ILE A 79 23.70 -1.83 -37.59
CA ILE A 79 22.61 -0.99 -37.06
C ILE A 79 21.66 -0.56 -38.19
N ALA A 80 20.35 -0.63 -37.96
CA ALA A 80 19.35 0.07 -38.75
C ALA A 80 18.25 0.64 -37.83
N HIS A 81 18.09 1.96 -37.93
CA HIS A 81 17.00 2.75 -37.36
C HIS A 81 15.63 2.27 -37.86
N ARG A 82 14.62 2.34 -36.99
CA ARG A 82 13.21 2.57 -37.36
C ARG A 82 12.41 3.08 -36.16
N ASP A 83 12.30 4.40 -36.12
CA ASP A 83 11.09 5.22 -36.03
C ASP A 83 9.86 4.71 -35.26
N ASP A 84 9.53 5.52 -34.25
CA ASP A 84 8.19 5.96 -33.83
C ASP A 84 7.17 4.94 -33.31
N GLU A 85 7.02 4.87 -31.98
CA GLU A 85 5.70 4.67 -31.36
C GLU A 85 5.52 5.46 -30.03
N GLU A 86 4.92 6.64 -30.21
CA GLU A 86 4.06 7.45 -29.32
C GLU A 86 4.12 7.24 -27.78
N ALA A 87 4.63 8.25 -27.08
CA ALA A 87 4.50 8.39 -25.62
C ALA A 87 3.04 8.66 -25.20
N PRO A 88 2.55 8.10 -24.06
CA PRO A 88 1.19 8.37 -23.61
C PRO A 88 1.05 9.80 -23.08
N ARG A 89 0.13 10.57 -23.69
CA ARG A 89 -0.18 11.95 -23.31
C ARG A 89 -0.68 12.04 -21.85
N PRO A 90 -0.24 13.03 -21.06
CA PRO A 90 -0.75 13.23 -19.71
C PRO A 90 -2.19 13.74 -19.75
N ARG A 91 -3.06 13.15 -18.92
CA ARG A 91 -4.46 13.59 -18.76
C ARG A 91 -4.52 14.99 -18.12
N PRO A 92 -5.46 15.87 -18.50
CA PRO A 92 -5.66 17.14 -17.81
C PRO A 92 -6.10 16.90 -16.36
N ARG A 93 -5.37 17.44 -15.38
CA ARG A 93 -5.85 17.51 -13.99
C ARG A 93 -6.99 18.53 -13.92
N PRO A 94 -8.09 18.26 -13.18
CA PRO A 94 -9.08 19.27 -12.86
C PRO A 94 -8.41 20.40 -12.06
N GLN A 95 -8.51 21.64 -12.53
CA GLN A 95 -8.09 22.82 -11.79
C GLN A 95 -8.95 22.95 -10.53
N ARG A 96 -8.30 22.87 -9.37
CA ARG A 96 -8.92 23.20 -8.09
C ARG A 96 -8.98 24.72 -8.00
N SER A 97 -10.19 25.28 -8.07
CA SER A 97 -10.44 26.69 -7.82
C SER A 97 -9.96 27.07 -6.42
N MET A 98 -9.05 28.05 -6.34
CA MET A 98 -8.66 28.67 -5.06
C MET A 98 -9.89 29.35 -4.44
N PRO A 99 -10.12 29.21 -3.12
CA PRO A 99 -11.08 30.07 -2.43
C PRO A 99 -10.54 31.51 -2.40
N PRO A 100 -11.43 32.52 -2.46
CA PRO A 100 -11.02 33.92 -2.52
C PRO A 100 -10.29 34.35 -1.25
N THR A 101 -9.20 35.09 -1.47
CA THR A 101 -8.44 35.88 -0.50
C THR A 101 -9.39 36.68 0.38
N ARG A 102 -9.42 36.37 1.67
CA ARG A 102 -9.96 37.28 2.68
C ARG A 102 -8.90 38.31 3.01
N GLU A 103 -9.25 39.59 2.85
CA GLU A 103 -8.45 40.73 3.29
C GLU A 103 -8.11 40.64 4.79
N PRO A 104 -7.03 41.31 5.24
CA PRO A 104 -6.54 41.20 6.61
C PRO A 104 -7.52 41.88 7.58
N ALA A 105 -8.24 41.07 8.34
CA ALA A 105 -8.96 41.54 9.51
C ALA A 105 -7.95 42.02 10.56
N GLU A 106 -8.09 43.30 10.89
CA GLU A 106 -7.38 44.09 11.89
C GLU A 106 -6.98 43.29 13.15
N ALA A 107 -5.75 43.56 13.59
CA ALA A 107 -5.15 43.05 14.80
C ALA A 107 -5.95 43.45 16.04
N ARG A 108 -6.96 42.65 16.40
CA ARG A 108 -7.54 42.66 17.73
C ARG A 108 -6.49 42.14 18.70
N GLN A 109 -5.92 43.07 19.45
CA GLN A 109 -5.04 42.81 20.59
C GLN A 109 -5.71 41.77 21.50
N ARG A 110 -5.23 40.53 21.41
CA ARG A 110 -5.57 39.50 22.38
C ARG A 110 -4.75 39.83 23.62
N THR A 111 -5.40 40.43 24.60
CA THR A 111 -4.93 40.41 25.99
C THR A 111 -4.56 38.97 26.32
N TYR A 112 -3.30 38.74 26.63
CA TYR A 112 -2.83 37.45 27.13
C TYR A 112 -3.42 37.28 28.54
N GLU A 113 -4.65 36.76 28.59
CA GLU A 113 -5.21 36.21 29.80
C GLU A 113 -4.28 35.10 30.27
N GLN A 114 -3.66 35.32 31.43
CA GLN A 114 -2.75 34.35 32.04
C GLN A 114 -3.53 33.07 32.26
N ARG A 115 -3.16 32.04 31.49
CA ARG A 115 -3.71 30.69 31.60
C ARG A 115 -3.48 30.24 33.06
N PRO A 116 -4.53 29.97 33.84
CA PRO A 116 -4.34 29.50 35.21
C PRO A 116 -3.52 28.20 35.15
N LYS A 117 -2.48 28.12 35.99
CA LYS A 117 -1.69 26.89 36.16
C LYS A 117 -2.66 25.73 36.38
N PRO A 118 -2.48 24.58 35.70
CA PRO A 118 -3.42 23.49 35.83
C PRO A 118 -3.43 23.07 37.31
N ALA A 119 -4.54 23.36 37.99
CA ALA A 119 -4.83 22.77 39.27
C ALA A 119 -4.71 21.26 39.09
N LYS A 120 -4.01 20.61 40.03
CA LYS A 120 -3.83 19.17 40.12
C LYS A 120 -5.22 18.53 40.10
N ARG A 121 -5.73 18.20 38.91
CA ARG A 121 -6.93 17.39 38.73
C ARG A 121 -6.55 16.04 39.32
N GLU A 122 -7.04 15.76 40.52
CA GLU A 122 -7.16 14.39 41.02
C GLU A 122 -7.77 13.56 39.91
N ARG A 123 -6.96 12.66 39.37
CA ARG A 123 -7.37 11.77 38.30
C ARG A 123 -8.35 10.80 38.93
N GLN A 124 -9.63 11.02 38.68
CA GLN A 124 -10.63 10.01 38.99
C GLN A 124 -10.38 8.84 38.04
N HIS A 125 -9.81 7.76 38.57
CA HIS A 125 -9.59 6.52 37.84
C HIS A 125 -10.95 5.94 37.47
N ALA A 126 -11.19 5.73 36.18
CA ALA A 126 -12.34 4.99 35.71
C ALA A 126 -12.15 3.52 36.10
N SER A 127 -12.85 3.07 37.13
CA SER A 127 -12.91 1.66 37.49
C SER A 127 -13.58 0.89 36.35
N MET A 128 -12.77 0.21 35.53
CA MET A 128 -13.31 -0.85 34.68
C MET A 128 -13.69 -1.99 35.61
N ALA A 129 -14.99 -2.18 35.83
CA ALA A 129 -15.53 -3.22 36.68
C ALA A 129 -15.28 -4.61 36.07
N PHE A 130 -14.09 -5.15 36.30
CA PHE A 130 -13.92 -6.59 36.44
C PHE A 130 -14.73 -7.04 37.66
N GLY A 131 -15.22 -8.28 37.65
CA GLY A 131 -16.24 -8.81 38.57
C GLY A 131 -16.15 -8.30 40.01
N ARG A 132 -17.32 -8.21 40.66
CA ARG A 132 -17.68 -7.45 41.87
C ARG A 132 -16.74 -7.45 43.09
N ASP A 133 -15.62 -8.16 43.05
CA ASP A 133 -14.68 -8.33 44.16
C ASP A 133 -13.20 -8.08 43.74
N PHE A 134 -12.92 -7.39 42.63
CA PHE A 134 -11.56 -7.05 42.20
C PHE A 134 -11.32 -5.52 42.11
N ASP A 135 -10.51 -4.99 43.04
CA ASP A 135 -10.03 -3.61 42.98
C ASP A 135 -8.85 -3.50 42.00
N LEU A 136 -8.99 -2.63 41.00
CA LEU A 136 -7.91 -2.36 40.06
C LEU A 136 -6.78 -1.60 40.77
N PRO A 137 -5.52 -2.09 40.70
CA PRO A 137 -4.39 -1.37 41.25
C PRO A 137 -4.21 -0.02 40.54
N ASP A 138 -3.83 0.99 41.30
CA ASP A 138 -3.57 2.33 40.77
C ASP A 138 -2.30 2.34 39.90
N THR A 139 -2.32 3.14 38.83
CA THR A 139 -1.17 3.41 37.96
C THR A 139 -0.03 4.13 38.67
N ASP A 140 -0.27 4.71 39.85
CA ASP A 140 0.76 5.34 40.69
C ASP A 140 1.81 4.33 41.21
N LEU A 141 1.54 3.03 41.07
CA LEU A 141 2.54 1.98 41.30
C LEU A 141 3.61 1.91 40.19
N LEU A 142 3.39 2.55 39.04
CA LEU A 142 4.35 2.60 37.94
C LEU A 142 5.36 3.74 38.14
N SER A 143 6.63 3.47 37.89
CA SER A 143 7.66 4.51 37.91
C SER A 143 7.51 5.47 36.72
N THR A 144 7.56 6.79 36.96
CA THR A 144 7.55 7.81 35.92
C THR A 144 8.74 7.63 34.95
N PRO A 145 8.52 7.68 33.62
CA PRO A 145 9.61 7.56 32.66
C PRO A 145 10.58 8.74 32.78
N LYS A 146 11.88 8.47 32.70
CA LYS A 146 12.91 9.52 32.64
C LYS A 146 12.72 10.33 31.35
N GLN A 147 12.77 11.65 31.44
CA GLN A 147 12.72 12.53 30.27
C GLN A 147 13.96 12.28 29.40
N ARG A 148 13.75 11.77 28.18
CA ARG A 148 14.82 11.64 27.18
C ARG A 148 14.81 12.86 26.27
N VAL A 149 15.96 13.51 26.14
CA VAL A 149 16.16 14.56 25.14
C VAL A 149 16.59 13.88 23.85
N THR A 150 15.66 13.72 22.92
CA THR A 150 15.96 13.24 21.57
C THR A 150 16.28 14.45 20.69
N GLN A 151 17.48 15.02 20.86
CA GLN A 151 18.01 15.99 19.90
C GLN A 151 19.13 15.33 19.13
N THR A 152 18.78 14.80 17.95
CA THR A 152 19.76 14.44 16.93
C THR A 152 19.79 15.57 15.92
N ASP A 153 20.98 16.10 15.65
CA ASP A 153 21.16 17.18 14.69
C ASP A 153 20.99 16.66 13.25
N ALA A 154 20.45 17.49 12.35
CA ALA A 154 20.27 17.12 10.95
C ALA A 154 21.62 16.86 10.26
N GLN A 155 22.67 17.62 10.62
CA GLN A 155 24.00 17.44 10.02
C GLN A 155 24.60 16.08 10.37
N THR A 156 24.43 15.61 11.62
CA THR A 156 24.93 14.29 12.03
C THR A 156 24.18 13.17 11.31
N LEU A 157 22.86 13.29 11.14
CA LEU A 157 22.08 12.34 10.35
C LEU A 157 22.54 12.30 8.88
N HIS A 158 22.78 13.45 8.26
CA HIS A 158 23.29 13.52 6.89
C HIS A 158 24.69 12.90 6.74
N ALA A 159 25.60 13.16 7.69
CA ALA A 159 26.93 12.56 7.69
C ALA A 159 26.84 11.03 7.84
N MET A 160 25.99 10.52 8.72
CA MET A 160 25.74 9.09 8.88
C MET A 160 25.13 8.47 7.62
N SER A 161 24.20 9.15 6.94
CA SER A 161 23.64 8.67 5.67
C SER A 161 24.73 8.52 4.60
N ARG A 162 25.62 9.52 4.46
CA ARG A 162 26.75 9.46 3.50
C ARG A 162 27.73 8.34 3.86
N GLN A 163 27.99 8.13 5.15
CA GLN A 163 28.83 7.04 5.60
C GLN A 163 28.20 5.69 5.25
N LEU A 164 26.88 5.53 5.45
CA LEU A 164 26.15 4.30 5.10
C LEU A 164 26.18 4.03 3.59
N GLU A 165 26.00 5.05 2.76
CA GLU A 165 26.15 4.94 1.29
C GLU A 165 27.55 4.45 0.90
N GLY A 166 28.60 5.02 1.50
CA GLY A 166 29.98 4.60 1.26
C GLY A 166 30.22 3.15 1.65
N VAL A 167 29.78 2.75 2.85
CA VAL A 167 29.90 1.36 3.32
C VAL A 167 29.18 0.38 2.39
N LEU A 168 27.97 0.71 1.94
CA LEU A 168 27.22 -0.14 1.01
C LEU A 168 27.93 -0.24 -0.36
N ALA A 169 28.50 0.87 -0.83
CA ALA A 169 29.26 0.91 -2.08
C ALA A 169 30.51 0.01 -2.01
N ASP A 170 31.21 -0.05 -0.87
CA ASP A 170 32.38 -0.92 -0.66
C ASP A 170 32.02 -2.41 -0.78
N PHE A 171 30.79 -2.79 -0.41
CA PHE A 171 30.27 -4.15 -0.59
C PHE A 171 29.63 -4.40 -1.97
N GLY A 172 29.76 -3.46 -2.91
CA GLY A 172 29.20 -3.55 -4.25
C GLY A 172 27.68 -3.37 -4.31
N VAL A 173 27.09 -2.72 -3.31
CA VAL A 173 25.69 -2.31 -3.28
C VAL A 173 25.60 -0.82 -3.56
N GLN A 174 25.30 -0.46 -4.81
CA GLN A 174 25.08 0.93 -5.20
C GLN A 174 23.65 1.36 -4.87
N GLY A 175 23.46 2.61 -4.44
CA GLY A 175 22.15 3.21 -4.14
C GLY A 175 22.28 4.52 -3.37
N GLU A 176 21.16 5.06 -2.91
CA GLU A 176 21.09 6.34 -2.20
C GLU A 176 20.19 6.23 -0.96
N VAL A 177 20.54 6.97 0.10
CA VAL A 177 19.69 7.10 1.29
C VAL A 177 18.72 8.28 1.11
N LEU A 178 17.43 7.97 0.93
CA LEU A 178 16.38 8.95 0.68
C LEU A 178 16.04 9.79 1.91
N SER A 179 15.96 9.15 3.09
CA SER A 179 15.61 9.84 4.33
C SER A 179 16.11 9.10 5.56
N ALA A 180 16.38 9.86 6.63
CA ALA A 180 16.71 9.34 7.95
C ALA A 180 15.60 9.73 8.94
N ARG A 181 15.11 8.77 9.72
CA ARG A 181 14.08 8.98 10.74
C ARG A 181 14.61 8.55 12.10
N PRO A 182 15.02 9.48 12.97
CA PRO A 182 15.47 9.14 14.31
C PRO A 182 14.30 8.65 15.16
N GLY A 183 14.50 7.52 15.82
CA GLY A 183 13.59 6.97 16.82
C GLY A 183 14.20 7.02 18.23
N PRO A 184 13.46 6.57 19.26
CA PRO A 184 13.93 6.63 20.65
C PRO A 184 15.16 5.76 20.97
N VAL A 185 15.42 4.75 20.14
CA VAL A 185 16.51 3.77 20.33
C VAL A 185 17.32 3.58 19.04
N VAL A 186 16.65 3.56 17.89
CA VAL A 186 17.27 3.32 16.58
C VAL A 186 16.87 4.42 15.61
N THR A 187 17.72 4.68 14.62
CA THR A 187 17.43 5.56 13.49
C THR A 187 17.18 4.69 12.28
N LEU A 188 16.05 4.91 11.60
CA LEU A 188 15.72 4.23 10.36
C LEU A 188 16.29 5.02 9.19
N PHE A 189 17.14 4.39 8.38
CA PHE A 189 17.57 4.93 7.08
C PHE A 189 16.77 4.25 5.97
N GLU A 190 16.11 5.04 5.12
CA GLU A 190 15.41 4.56 3.94
C GLU A 190 16.39 4.56 2.75
N PHE A 191 16.89 3.38 2.37
CA PHE A 191 17.86 3.21 1.29
C PHE A 191 17.18 2.70 0.01
N GLU A 192 17.35 3.40 -1.10
CA GLU A 192 16.90 2.98 -2.42
C GLU A 192 18.08 2.39 -3.19
N PRO A 193 18.10 1.06 -3.42
CA PRO A 193 19.18 0.43 -4.17
C PRO A 193 19.08 0.77 -5.66
N ALA A 194 20.24 0.82 -6.33
CA ALA A 194 20.31 0.96 -7.78
C ALA A 194 19.64 -0.22 -8.50
N ALA A 195 19.19 0.02 -9.73
CA ALA A 195 18.55 -0.99 -10.56
C ALA A 195 19.44 -2.24 -10.72
N GLY A 196 18.85 -3.43 -10.54
CA GLY A 196 19.55 -4.71 -10.67
C GLY A 196 20.16 -5.24 -9.37
N VAL A 197 20.17 -4.47 -8.27
CA VAL A 197 20.56 -4.96 -6.94
C VAL A 197 19.41 -5.75 -6.32
N LYS A 198 19.68 -6.99 -5.91
CA LYS A 198 18.69 -7.84 -5.21
C LYS A 198 18.56 -7.41 -3.75
N SER A 199 17.33 -7.23 -3.26
CA SER A 199 17.09 -6.88 -1.85
C SER A 199 17.68 -7.89 -0.87
N SER A 200 17.71 -9.19 -1.23
CA SER A 200 18.30 -10.24 -0.41
C SER A 200 19.79 -10.04 -0.13
N ARG A 201 20.54 -9.41 -1.05
CA ARG A 201 21.96 -9.11 -0.86
C ARG A 201 22.16 -8.11 0.27
N VAL A 202 21.40 -7.02 0.26
CA VAL A 202 21.51 -5.96 1.28
C VAL A 202 21.12 -6.50 2.66
N ILE A 203 20.08 -7.36 2.71
CA ILE A 203 19.64 -8.01 3.96
C ILE A 203 20.74 -8.91 4.53
N GLY A 204 21.45 -9.65 3.68
CA GLY A 204 22.55 -10.52 4.09
C GLY A 204 23.80 -9.79 4.57
N LEU A 205 23.95 -8.50 4.25
CA LEU A 205 25.09 -7.67 4.68
C LEU A 205 24.86 -6.98 6.04
N SER A 206 23.74 -7.24 6.73
CA SER A 206 23.38 -6.57 7.98
C SER A 206 24.51 -6.56 9.03
N ASP A 207 25.13 -7.71 9.30
CA ASP A 207 26.23 -7.81 10.28
C ASP A 207 27.50 -7.07 9.83
N ASP A 208 27.82 -7.12 8.53
CA ASP A 208 28.97 -6.41 7.96
C ASP A 208 28.76 -4.89 7.95
N ILE A 209 27.54 -4.43 7.68
CA ILE A 209 27.15 -3.02 7.78
C ILE A 209 27.28 -2.57 9.24
N ALA A 210 26.80 -3.34 10.22
CA ALA A 210 26.94 -3.00 11.63
C ALA A 210 28.42 -2.84 12.02
N ARG A 211 29.28 -3.78 11.57
CA ARG A 211 30.72 -3.74 11.81
C ARG A 211 31.36 -2.49 11.20
N SER A 212 31.09 -2.19 9.93
CA SER A 212 31.70 -1.05 9.23
C SER A 212 31.15 0.30 9.71
N MET A 213 29.90 0.35 10.18
CA MET A 213 29.29 1.56 10.74
C MET A 213 29.61 1.76 12.24
N SER A 214 30.36 0.86 12.87
CA SER A 214 30.61 0.86 14.32
C SER A 214 29.31 0.87 15.15
N ALA A 215 28.26 0.22 14.64
CA ALA A 215 26.99 0.05 15.32
C ALA A 215 26.98 -1.29 16.07
N THR A 216 26.29 -1.36 17.22
CA THR A 216 26.17 -2.61 17.98
C THR A 216 25.48 -3.72 17.19
N ALA A 217 24.47 -3.36 16.40
CA ALA A 217 23.76 -4.26 15.51
C ALA A 217 23.04 -3.43 14.43
N CYS A 218 22.70 -4.06 13.31
CA CYS A 218 21.95 -3.46 12.21
C CYS A 218 20.79 -4.38 11.84
N ARG A 219 19.63 -3.81 11.50
CA ARG A 219 18.46 -4.58 11.06
C ARG A 219 18.02 -4.10 9.69
N VAL A 220 18.16 -4.98 8.70
CA VAL A 220 17.81 -4.67 7.32
C VAL A 220 16.51 -5.38 6.92
N ALA A 221 15.52 -4.63 6.44
CA ALA A 221 14.25 -5.17 5.98
C ALA A 221 13.64 -4.34 4.85
N VAL A 222 12.85 -4.98 3.97
CA VAL A 222 12.09 -4.27 2.93
C VAL A 222 10.94 -3.48 3.54
N ILE A 223 10.69 -2.28 3.03
CA ILE A 223 9.57 -1.45 3.47
C ILE A 223 8.36 -1.76 2.58
N PRO A 224 7.24 -2.27 3.14
CA PRO A 224 6.07 -2.59 2.34
C PRO A 224 5.49 -1.32 1.69
N GLY A 225 5.17 -1.42 0.39
CA GLY A 225 4.58 -0.31 -0.36
C GLY A 225 5.56 0.78 -0.79
N ARG A 226 6.88 0.60 -0.61
CA ARG A 226 7.92 1.51 -1.11
C ARG A 226 9.08 0.73 -1.73
N ASN A 227 9.74 1.32 -2.72
CA ASN A 227 10.93 0.75 -3.37
C ASN A 227 12.20 1.04 -2.54
N ALA A 228 12.11 0.94 -1.22
CA ALA A 228 13.18 1.25 -0.30
C ALA A 228 13.39 0.11 0.70
N ILE A 229 14.64 -0.05 1.12
CA ILE A 229 15.09 -0.97 2.15
C ILE A 229 15.34 -0.13 3.40
N GLY A 230 14.74 -0.52 4.51
CA GLY A 230 15.02 0.05 5.82
C GLY A 230 16.26 -0.58 6.41
N ILE A 231 17.21 0.26 6.81
CA ILE A 231 18.45 -0.09 7.52
C ILE A 231 18.40 0.54 8.91
#